data_AF-T0Y0M2-F1
#
_entry.id   AF-T0Y0M2-F1
#
_cell.length_a   1.000
_cell.length_b   1.000
_cell.length_c   1.000
_cell.angle_alpha   90.00
_cell.angle_beta   90.00
_cell.angle_gamma   90.00
#
_symmetry.space_group_name_H-M   'P 1'
#
loop_
_entity.id
_entity.type
_entity.pdbx_description
1 polymer ?
#
loop_
_entity_poly.entity_id
_entity_poly.type
_entity_poly.pdbx_seq_one_letter_code
_entity_poly.pdbx_strand_id
1 'polypeptide(L)'
;DRVRAHIFLCMLAYYVEWHLKEAWRTLLFADEEQAAKATRDPVAPAKRSAAAQAKVARRHHEDGTPIHSCSTLLTELATIVRNTCRTSAEDDAQTFTVTTQPNPLQARAMAVIDTLAV
;
A
#
# COMPACT_ATOMS: atom_id res chain seq x y z
N ASP A 1 6.73 13.76 28.07
CA ASP A 1 5.62 13.49 27.12
C ASP A 1 6.02 13.32 25.65
N ARG A 2 6.81 14.22 25.03
CA ARG A 2 7.18 14.11 23.59
C ARG A 2 7.74 12.74 23.18
N VAL A 3 8.62 12.15 23.98
CA VAL A 3 9.22 10.83 23.70
C VAL A 3 8.16 9.72 23.70
N ARG A 4 7.26 9.70 24.70
CA ARG A 4 6.20 8.70 24.80
C ARG A 4 5.21 8.81 23.63
N ALA A 5 4.83 10.04 23.27
CA ALA A 5 3.96 10.29 22.12
C ALA A 5 4.60 9.84 20.80
N HIS A 6 5.90 10.12 20.60
CA HIS A 6 6.62 9.69 19.40
C HIS A 6 6.69 8.16 19.28
N ILE A 7 7.04 7.46 20.36
CA ILE A 7 7.07 5.99 20.36
C ILE A 7 5.69 5.42 20.02
N PHE A 8 4.62 5.96 20.61
CA PHE A 8 3.26 5.52 20.32
C PHE A 8 2.92 5.69 18.83
N LEU A 9 3.21 6.85 18.24
CA LEU A 9 2.97 7.11 16.82
C LEU A 9 3.80 6.19 15.90
N CYS A 10 5.07 5.94 16.23
CA CYS A 10 5.90 5.01 15.46
C CYS A 10 5.35 3.58 15.50
N MET A 11 4.97 3.11 16.69
CA MET A 11 4.38 1.78 16.84
C MET A 11 3.06 1.64 16.08
N LEU A 12 2.20 2.68 16.13
CA LEU A 12 0.96 2.71 15.37
C LEU A 12 1.23 2.71 13.85
N ALA A 13 2.16 3.54 13.38
CA ALA A 13 2.53 3.59 11.97
C ALA A 13 3.03 2.24 11.46
N TYR A 14 3.91 1.57 12.21
CA TYR A 14 4.39 0.24 11.85
C TYR A 14 3.28 -0.82 11.86
N TYR A 15 2.36 -0.74 12.81
CA TYR A 15 1.22 -1.67 12.88
C TYR A 15 0.32 -1.51 11.65
N VAL A 16 -0.01 -0.28 11.28
CA VAL A 16 -0.80 0.00 10.07
C VAL A 16 -0.04 -0.44 8.82
N GLU A 17 1.24 -0.09 8.70
CA GLU A 17 2.07 -0.49 7.56
C GLU A 17 2.15 -2.02 7.42
N TRP A 18 2.22 -2.75 8.53
CA TRP A 18 2.22 -4.21 8.52
C TRP A 18 0.91 -4.77 7.95
N HIS A 19 -0.25 -4.28 8.40
CA HIS A 19 -1.55 -4.68 7.88
C HIS A 19 -1.73 -4.34 6.41
N LEU A 20 -1.29 -3.15 5.99
CA LEU A 20 -1.33 -2.74 4.60
C LEU A 20 -0.44 -3.64 3.71
N LYS A 21 0.76 -3.99 4.19
CA LYS A 21 1.65 -4.93 3.48
C LYS A 21 1.07 -6.33 3.38
N GLU A 22 0.33 -6.77 4.39
CA GLU A 22 -0.38 -8.05 4.38
C GLU A 22 -1.48 -8.06 3.32
N ALA A 23 -2.33 -7.03 3.29
CA ALA A 23 -3.37 -6.89 2.28
C ALA A 23 -2.77 -6.81 0.87
N TRP A 24 -1.78 -5.94 0.68
CA TRP A 24 -1.20 -5.66 -0.63
C TRP A 24 -0.15 -6.67 -1.10
N ARG A 25 0.00 -7.86 -0.50
CA ARG A 25 1.02 -8.84 -0.92
C ARG A 25 1.04 -9.09 -2.42
N THR A 26 -0.15 -9.17 -3.02
CA THR A 26 -0.30 -9.38 -4.46
C THR A 26 0.26 -8.22 -5.29
N LEU A 27 0.29 -6.98 -4.78
CA LEU A 27 0.81 -5.78 -5.45
C LEU A 27 2.27 -5.46 -5.10
N LEU A 28 2.78 -6.03 -4.01
CA LEU A 28 4.11 -5.72 -3.48
C LEU A 28 5.15 -6.75 -3.88
N PHE A 29 6.44 -6.40 -3.72
CA PHE A 29 7.55 -7.36 -3.63
C PHE A 29 7.49 -8.19 -2.33
N ALA A 30 6.36 -8.83 -2.09
CA ALA A 30 6.10 -9.71 -0.98
C ALA A 30 5.82 -11.12 -1.51
N ASP A 31 6.29 -12.11 -0.76
CA ASP A 31 5.93 -13.50 -1.00
C ASP A 31 4.45 -13.70 -0.67
N GLU A 32 3.68 -14.32 -1.56
CA GLU A 32 2.25 -14.58 -1.37
C GLU A 32 2.01 -15.94 -0.68
N GLU A 33 3.01 -16.84 -0.68
CA GLU A 33 2.89 -18.19 -0.12
C GLU A 33 3.06 -18.19 1.41
N GLN A 34 2.04 -17.72 2.13
CA GLN A 34 2.10 -17.58 3.60
C GLN A 34 1.95 -18.89 4.37
N ALA A 35 1.21 -19.86 3.82
CA ALA A 35 0.97 -21.14 4.49
C ALA A 35 2.28 -21.87 4.83
N ALA A 36 3.29 -21.76 3.98
CA ALA A 36 4.61 -22.36 4.19
C ALA A 36 5.35 -21.79 5.41
N LYS A 37 4.98 -20.60 5.91
CA LYS A 37 5.59 -20.02 7.12
C LYS A 37 5.11 -20.70 8.40
N ALA A 38 3.93 -21.30 8.42
CA ALA A 38 3.35 -21.88 9.62
C ALA A 38 4.10 -23.13 10.11
N THR A 39 4.75 -23.86 9.20
CA THR A 39 5.42 -25.14 9.48
C THR A 39 6.94 -25.08 9.35
N ARG A 40 7.50 -23.91 9.02
CA ARG A 40 8.93 -23.74 8.83
C ARG A 40 9.66 -23.58 10.16
N ASP A 41 10.89 -24.09 10.23
CA ASP A 41 11.81 -23.85 11.34
C ASP A 41 11.98 -22.32 11.59
N PRO A 42 11.62 -21.83 12.80
CA PRO A 42 11.63 -20.41 13.12
C PRO A 42 13.04 -19.81 13.21
N VAL A 43 14.08 -20.63 13.44
CA VAL A 43 15.47 -20.16 13.59
C VAL A 43 16.32 -20.40 12.34
N ALA A 44 15.91 -21.29 11.44
CA ALA A 44 16.58 -21.48 10.16
C ALA A 44 16.44 -20.23 9.24
N PRO A 45 17.37 -19.97 8.30
CA PRO A 45 17.28 -18.85 7.36
C PRO A 45 16.02 -18.83 6.49
N ALA A 46 15.55 -17.62 6.15
CA ALA A 46 14.36 -17.42 5.34
C ALA A 46 14.53 -17.79 3.88
N LYS A 47 13.73 -18.76 3.42
CA LYS A 47 13.64 -19.16 2.02
C LYS A 47 12.38 -18.54 1.40
N ARG A 48 12.56 -17.84 0.29
CA ARG A 48 11.47 -17.28 -0.53
C ARG A 48 10.90 -18.38 -1.43
N SER A 49 9.61 -18.34 -1.70
CA SER A 49 8.96 -19.23 -2.67
C SER A 49 9.50 -19.03 -4.09
N ALA A 50 9.29 -20.03 -4.95
CA ALA A 50 9.63 -19.93 -6.37
C ALA A 50 8.84 -18.79 -7.05
N ALA A 51 7.57 -18.62 -6.68
CA ALA A 51 6.73 -17.53 -7.16
C ALA A 51 7.30 -16.15 -6.77
N ALA A 52 7.73 -15.98 -5.52
CA ALA A 52 8.36 -14.75 -5.07
C ALA A 52 9.69 -14.46 -5.80
N GLN A 53 10.48 -15.48 -6.09
CA GLN A 53 11.71 -15.33 -6.89
C GLN A 53 11.40 -14.89 -8.33
N ALA A 54 10.40 -15.51 -8.97
CA ALA A 54 9.94 -15.11 -10.30
C ALA A 54 9.40 -13.67 -10.31
N LYS A 55 8.63 -13.30 -9.29
CA LYS A 55 8.09 -11.94 -9.08
C LYS A 55 9.20 -10.89 -9.01
N VAL A 56 10.26 -11.16 -8.24
CA VAL A 56 11.44 -10.29 -8.13
C VAL A 56 12.21 -10.20 -9.45
N ALA A 57 12.36 -11.31 -10.18
CA ALA A 57 13.06 -11.35 -11.46
C ALA A 57 12.32 -10.54 -12.54
N ARG A 58 10.99 -10.68 -12.63
CA ARG A 58 10.17 -9.98 -13.63
C ARG A 58 9.91 -8.51 -13.32
N ARG A 59 9.76 -8.15 -12.04
CA ARG A 59 9.39 -6.80 -11.57
C ARG A 59 8.06 -6.25 -12.11
N HIS A 60 7.35 -7.05 -12.90
CA HIS A 60 6.01 -6.76 -13.41
C HIS A 60 5.10 -7.97 -13.19
N HIS A 61 3.80 -7.69 -13.07
CA HIS A 61 2.73 -8.66 -13.15
C HIS A 61 2.57 -9.21 -14.57
N GLU A 62 1.84 -10.31 -14.72
CA GLU A 62 1.53 -10.92 -16.03
C GLU A 62 0.79 -9.96 -16.98
N ASP A 63 0.03 -9.01 -16.41
CA ASP A 63 -0.66 -7.95 -17.16
C ASP A 63 0.23 -6.77 -17.57
N GLY A 64 1.54 -6.85 -17.29
CA GLY A 64 2.53 -5.82 -17.61
C GLY A 64 2.58 -4.65 -16.62
N THR A 65 1.75 -4.65 -15.56
CA THR A 65 1.81 -3.61 -14.53
C THR A 65 3.03 -3.78 -13.61
N PRO A 66 3.68 -2.70 -13.14
CA PRO A 66 4.84 -2.81 -12.26
C PRO A 66 4.47 -3.37 -10.89
N ILE A 67 5.39 -4.14 -10.30
CA ILE A 67 5.32 -4.54 -8.90
C ILE A 67 5.93 -3.44 -8.06
N HIS A 68 5.34 -3.15 -6.90
CA HIS A 68 5.74 -2.02 -6.07
C HIS A 68 6.44 -2.43 -4.78
N SER A 69 7.26 -1.53 -4.23
CA SER A 69 7.49 -1.46 -2.80
C SER A 69 6.32 -0.76 -2.10
N CYS A 70 6.18 -0.90 -0.78
CA CYS A 70 5.13 -0.18 -0.04
C CYS A 70 5.24 1.34 -0.25
N SER A 71 6.45 1.89 -0.18
CA SER A 71 6.69 3.32 -0.42
C SER A 71 6.28 3.76 -1.83
N THR A 72 6.65 3.01 -2.88
CA THR A 72 6.28 3.38 -4.25
C THR A 72 4.78 3.24 -4.49
N LEU A 73 4.10 2.26 -3.88
CA LEU A 73 2.64 2.15 -3.98
C LEU A 73 1.94 3.30 -3.26
N LEU A 74 2.44 3.73 -2.09
CA LEU A 74 1.96 4.92 -1.42
C LEU A 74 2.16 6.18 -2.25
N THR A 75 3.27 6.29 -2.99
CA THR A 75 3.48 7.38 -3.95
C THR A 75 2.43 7.38 -5.07
N GLU A 76 2.11 6.21 -5.63
CA GLU A 76 1.02 6.09 -6.63
C GLU A 76 -0.32 6.52 -6.04
N LEU A 77 -0.65 6.07 -4.83
CA LEU A 77 -1.90 6.38 -4.13
C LEU A 77 -1.99 7.84 -3.69
N ALA A 78 -0.87 8.51 -3.40
CA ALA A 78 -0.83 9.91 -3.00
C ALA A 78 -1.36 10.87 -4.07
N THR A 79 -1.53 10.40 -5.32
CA THR A 79 -2.15 11.19 -6.39
C THR A 79 -3.69 11.21 -6.33
N ILE A 80 -4.30 10.37 -5.47
CA ILE A 80 -5.72 10.45 -5.12
C ILE A 80 -5.89 11.54 -4.06
N VAL A 81 -6.48 12.66 -4.48
CA VAL A 81 -6.63 13.85 -3.63
C VAL A 81 -8.06 14.35 -3.67
N ARG A 82 -8.46 15.05 -2.61
CA ARG A 82 -9.68 15.85 -2.56
C ARG A 82 -9.31 17.32 -2.77
N ASN A 83 -9.41 17.78 -4.02
CA ASN A 83 -9.10 19.14 -4.39
C ASN A 83 -10.24 20.07 -4.02
N THR A 84 -9.91 21.22 -3.41
CA THR A 84 -10.86 22.33 -3.24
C THR A 84 -10.65 23.29 -4.40
N CYS A 85 -11.64 23.37 -5.27
CA CYS A 85 -11.62 24.18 -6.48
C CYS A 85 -12.47 25.44 -6.28
N ARG A 86 -12.14 26.48 -7.03
CA ARG A 86 -12.87 27.76 -7.08
C ARG A 86 -13.22 28.05 -8.55
N THR A 87 -14.39 28.62 -8.79
CA THR A 87 -14.90 28.86 -10.15
C THR A 87 -14.28 30.08 -10.84
N SER A 88 -13.74 31.04 -10.08
CA SER A 88 -12.96 32.19 -10.57
C SER A 88 -11.73 32.43 -9.68
N ALA A 89 -10.82 33.31 -10.09
CA ALA A 89 -9.66 33.69 -9.27
C ALA A 89 -9.99 34.72 -8.16
N GLU A 90 -11.23 35.19 -8.10
CA GLU A 90 -11.68 36.21 -7.13
C GLU A 90 -11.78 35.62 -5.72
N ASP A 91 -11.51 36.42 -4.69
CA ASP A 91 -11.42 35.92 -3.32
C ASP A 91 -12.75 35.43 -2.72
N ASP A 92 -13.88 35.98 -3.18
CA ASP A 92 -15.23 35.66 -2.68
C ASP A 92 -15.95 34.57 -3.51
N ALA A 93 -15.28 33.99 -4.50
CA ALA A 93 -15.92 33.00 -5.35
C ALA A 93 -16.18 31.67 -4.61
N GLN A 94 -17.34 31.08 -4.88
CA GLN A 94 -17.78 29.84 -4.25
C GLN A 94 -16.80 28.69 -4.54
N THR A 95 -16.48 27.93 -3.48
CA THR A 95 -15.62 26.74 -3.57
C THR A 95 -16.43 25.46 -3.61
N PHE A 96 -15.89 24.44 -4.26
CA PHE A 96 -16.43 23.07 -4.28
C PHE A 96 -15.30 22.05 -4.25
N THR A 97 -15.62 20.81 -3.86
CA THR A 97 -14.61 19.74 -3.77
C THR A 97 -14.71 18.76 -4.93
N VAL A 98 -13.57 18.37 -5.50
CA VAL A 98 -13.46 17.31 -6.52
C VAL A 98 -12.46 16.26 -6.03
N THR A 99 -12.85 14.99 -6.09
CA THR A 99 -11.93 13.88 -5.77
C THR A 99 -11.39 13.28 -7.06
N THR A 100 -10.08 13.03 -7.13
CA THR A 100 -9.45 12.38 -8.29
C THR A 100 -10.04 10.97 -8.49
N GLN A 101 -10.39 10.62 -9.73
CA GLN A 101 -10.84 9.27 -10.07
C GLN A 101 -9.63 8.31 -10.06
N PRO A 102 -9.70 7.18 -9.34
CA PRO A 102 -8.59 6.26 -9.26
C PRO A 102 -8.32 5.57 -10.60
N ASN A 103 -7.05 5.38 -10.94
CA ASN A 103 -6.63 4.51 -12.03
C ASN A 103 -6.79 3.01 -11.64
N PRO A 104 -6.61 2.06 -12.57
CA PRO A 104 -6.81 0.63 -12.27
C PRO A 104 -5.95 0.08 -11.12
N LEU A 105 -4.68 0.50 -11.01
CA LEU A 105 -3.79 0.09 -9.92
C LEU A 105 -4.30 0.61 -8.57
N GLN A 106 -4.68 1.88 -8.52
CA GLN A 106 -5.21 2.53 -7.33
C GLN A 106 -6.53 1.91 -6.88
N ALA A 107 -7.45 1.68 -7.81
CA ALA A 107 -8.71 1.00 -7.53
C ALA A 107 -8.48 -0.41 -6.97
N ARG A 108 -7.56 -1.18 -7.55
CA ARG A 108 -7.18 -2.51 -7.05
C ARG A 108 -6.57 -2.44 -5.65
N ALA A 109 -5.69 -1.49 -5.39
CA ALA A 109 -5.06 -1.31 -4.08
C ALA A 109 -6.09 -0.95 -3.00
N MET A 110 -7.05 -0.07 -3.29
CA MET A 110 -8.14 0.28 -2.38
C MET A 110 -9.07 -0.90 -2.12
N ALA A 111 -9.49 -1.60 -3.18
CA ALA A 111 -10.40 -2.74 -3.07
C ALA A 111 -9.84 -3.86 -2.18
N VAL A 112 -8.53 -4.08 -2.20
CA VAL A 112 -7.88 -5.08 -1.34
C VAL A 112 -7.85 -4.64 0.12
N ILE A 113 -7.70 -3.34 0.42
CA ILE A 113 -7.77 -2.82 1.79
C ILE A 113 -9.19 -2.90 2.35
N ASP A 114 -10.21 -2.67 1.54
CA ASP A 114 -11.61 -2.73 1.96
C ASP A 114 -12.01 -4.12 2.52
N THR A 115 -11.21 -5.16 2.23
CA THR A 115 -11.40 -6.51 2.77
C THR A 115 -10.75 -6.74 4.14
N LEU A 116 -9.95 -5.80 4.64
CA LEU A 116 -9.37 -5.90 5.98
C LEU A 116 -10.49 -5.80 7.02
N ALA A 117 -10.70 -6.89 7.77
CA ALA A 117 -11.53 -6.85 8.96
C ALA A 117 -10.82 -6.03 10.05
N VAL A 118 -11.46 -4.94 10.49
CA VAL A 118 -11.05 -4.15 11.67
C VAL A 118 -11.79 -4.63 12.90
#